data_AF-A0A533VSD3-F1
#
_entry.id   AF-A0A533VSD3-F1
#
_cell.length_a   1.000
_cell.length_b   1.000
_cell.length_c   1.000
_cell.angle_alpha   90.00
_cell.angle_beta   90.00
_cell.angle_gamma   90.00
#
_symmetry.space_group_name_H-M   'P 1'
#
loop_
_entity.id
_entity.type
_entity.pdbx_description
1 polymer ?
#
loop_
_entity_poly.entity_id
_entity_poly.type
_entity_poly.pdbx_seq_one_letter_code
_entity_poly.pdbx_strand_id
1 'polypeptide(L)'
;MANKTCVTVAVSSPAKLTKTLNKVLANSDYAELRLDFLSPSQIPYCLNLVKKHLRRCICTLRPRWEGGRFRGSEEERTAILKLIAEFNPYLLDIEYKALKNNKRLYRYLRNTKTNLLVSWHDFSRTPNDKSLKSTTKKMSRFSNNIKVVTTAKTINDTIRVLALYKKVGRRANLIAFAMGDYGRMSRILCTKLGSPFTYVSLGKPVAPGQFSLNEMKIIFKLQK
;
A
#
# COMPACT_ATOMS: atom_id res chain seq x y z
N MET A 1 -7.35 -19.04 5.97
CA MET A 1 -7.00 -17.77 5.28
C MET A 1 -5.59 -17.92 4.72
N ALA A 2 -5.38 -17.58 3.44
CA ALA A 2 -4.06 -17.71 2.81
C ALA A 2 -3.15 -16.56 3.25
N ASN A 3 -1.96 -16.90 3.74
CA ASN A 3 -0.94 -15.94 4.15
C ASN A 3 -0.26 -15.32 2.90
N LYS A 4 -0.88 -14.29 2.32
CA LYS A 4 -0.39 -13.62 1.10
C LYS A 4 0.60 -12.50 1.39
N THR A 5 1.50 -12.27 0.44
CA THR A 5 2.55 -11.25 0.52
C THR A 5 2.48 -10.25 -0.62
N CYS A 6 2.88 -9.01 -0.33
CA CYS A 6 3.08 -7.96 -1.31
C CYS A 6 4.49 -7.38 -1.15
N VAL A 7 5.31 -7.49 -2.18
CA VAL A 7 6.68 -6.97 -2.15
C VAL A 7 6.71 -5.56 -2.72
N THR A 8 7.28 -4.61 -1.99
CA THR A 8 7.49 -3.25 -2.48
C THR A 8 8.69 -3.20 -3.45
N VAL A 9 8.43 -2.72 -4.68
CA VAL A 9 9.43 -2.49 -5.74
C VAL A 9 9.67 -0.98 -5.88
N ALA A 10 10.79 -0.52 -5.32
CA ALA A 10 11.20 0.89 -5.32
C ALA A 10 12.56 1.04 -6.02
N VAL A 11 12.54 1.24 -7.34
CA VAL A 11 13.73 1.33 -8.19
C VAL A 11 13.65 2.53 -9.12
N SER A 12 14.81 3.06 -9.52
CA SER A 12 14.94 4.35 -10.20
C SER A 12 14.89 4.30 -11.73
N SER A 13 14.54 3.17 -12.35
CA SER A 13 14.41 3.09 -13.81
C SER A 13 13.41 2.03 -14.26
N PRO A 14 12.74 2.20 -15.43
CA PRO A 14 11.81 1.22 -15.97
C PRO A 14 12.43 -0.16 -16.23
N ALA A 15 13.69 -0.20 -16.69
CA ALA A 15 14.42 -1.45 -16.94
C ALA A 15 14.64 -2.25 -15.64
N LYS A 16 15.11 -1.58 -14.59
CA LYS A 16 15.26 -2.20 -13.26
C LYS A 16 13.90 -2.64 -12.69
N LEU A 17 12.84 -1.86 -12.92
CA LEU A 17 11.50 -2.20 -12.43
C LEU A 17 11.00 -3.48 -13.08
N THR A 18 11.10 -3.60 -14.40
CA THR A 18 10.68 -4.80 -15.14
C THR A 18 11.45 -6.04 -14.68
N LYS A 19 12.78 -5.96 -14.58
CA LYS A 19 13.62 -7.05 -14.08
C LYS A 19 13.25 -7.47 -12.66
N THR A 20 13.06 -6.50 -11.76
CA THR A 20 12.71 -6.75 -10.36
C THR A 20 11.30 -7.34 -10.24
N LEU A 21 10.34 -6.83 -11.01
CA LEU A 21 8.96 -7.28 -10.99
C LEU A 21 8.82 -8.76 -11.35
N ASN A 22 9.53 -9.23 -12.38
CA ASN A 22 9.54 -10.65 -12.75
C ASN A 22 10.01 -11.54 -11.59
N LYS A 23 11.11 -11.16 -10.92
CA LYS A 23 11.62 -11.89 -9.75
C LYS A 23 10.63 -11.87 -8.59
N VAL A 24 9.97 -10.73 -8.36
CA VAL A 24 8.96 -10.57 -7.30
C VAL A 24 7.75 -11.45 -7.55
N LEU A 25 7.15 -11.38 -8.74
CA LEU A 25 5.90 -12.11 -9.03
C LEU A 25 6.08 -13.62 -9.15
N ALA A 26 7.32 -14.09 -9.34
CA ALA A 26 7.68 -15.50 -9.20
C ALA A 26 7.69 -15.98 -7.73
N ASN A 27 7.80 -15.07 -6.76
CA ASN A 27 8.03 -15.42 -5.35
C ASN A 27 6.99 -14.87 -4.37
N SER A 28 6.14 -13.92 -4.78
CA SER A 28 5.17 -13.20 -3.96
C SER A 28 3.85 -13.09 -4.72
N ASP A 29 2.72 -13.06 -3.99
CA ASP A 29 1.39 -12.97 -4.59
C ASP A 29 1.22 -11.67 -5.37
N TYR A 30 1.63 -10.56 -4.75
CA TYR A 30 1.52 -9.21 -5.28
C TYR A 30 2.84 -8.46 -5.28
N ALA A 31 2.90 -7.39 -6.07
CA ALA A 31 3.97 -6.40 -6.07
C ALA A 31 3.40 -4.99 -5.89
N GLU A 32 4.00 -4.15 -5.05
CA GLU A 32 3.70 -2.71 -5.02
C GLU A 32 4.73 -1.98 -5.87
N LEU A 33 4.29 -1.33 -6.95
CA LEU A 33 5.14 -0.50 -7.80
C LEU A 33 5.18 0.92 -7.22
N ARG A 34 6.31 1.29 -6.64
CA ARG A 34 6.58 2.67 -6.17
C ARG A 34 7.02 3.54 -7.33
N LEU A 35 6.05 3.99 -8.12
CA LEU A 35 6.26 4.80 -9.32
C LEU A 35 6.85 6.18 -8.99
N ASP A 36 6.73 6.63 -7.74
CA ASP A 36 7.34 7.85 -7.24
C ASP A 36 8.88 7.83 -7.21
N PHE A 37 9.50 6.67 -7.45
CA PHE A 37 10.96 6.53 -7.62
C PHE A 37 11.42 6.72 -9.08
N LEU A 38 10.50 6.77 -10.04
CA LEU A 38 10.79 7.07 -11.43
C LEU A 38 10.64 8.56 -11.71
N SER A 39 11.26 9.04 -12.79
CA SER A 39 10.89 10.34 -13.35
C SER A 39 9.42 10.31 -13.80
N PRO A 40 8.62 11.36 -13.58
CA PRO A 40 7.23 11.44 -14.07
C PRO A 40 7.10 11.09 -15.56
N SER A 41 8.03 11.57 -16.39
CA SER A 41 8.08 11.30 -17.84
C SER A 41 8.29 9.83 -18.20
N GLN A 42 8.86 9.02 -17.31
CA GLN A 42 9.13 7.60 -17.55
C GLN A 42 7.96 6.70 -17.16
N ILE A 43 7.00 7.19 -16.39
CA ILE A 43 5.88 6.39 -15.87
C ILE A 43 5.02 5.80 -17.00
N PRO A 44 4.60 6.54 -18.05
CA PRO A 44 3.81 5.98 -19.14
C PRO A 44 4.52 4.82 -19.86
N TYR A 45 5.81 5.00 -20.17
CA TYR A 45 6.63 3.96 -20.76
C TYR A 45 6.74 2.73 -19.85
N CYS A 46 6.99 2.95 -18.56
CA CYS A 46 7.08 1.88 -17.57
C CYS A 46 5.78 1.08 -17.45
N LEU A 47 4.63 1.74 -17.44
CA LEU A 47 3.31 1.08 -17.37
C LEU A 47 3.07 0.18 -18.59
N ASN A 48 3.45 0.64 -19.78
CA ASN A 48 3.38 -0.17 -20.99
C ASN A 48 4.26 -1.42 -20.91
N LEU A 49 5.52 -1.28 -20.46
CA LEU A 49 6.44 -2.42 -20.31
C LEU A 49 5.89 -3.52 -19.38
N VAL A 50 5.21 -3.13 -18.30
CA VAL A 50 4.72 -4.09 -17.29
C VAL A 50 3.23 -4.40 -17.40
N LYS A 51 2.56 -3.95 -18.47
CA LYS A 51 1.09 -4.02 -18.63
C LYS A 51 0.51 -5.40 -18.33
N LYS A 52 1.15 -6.47 -18.83
CA LYS A 52 0.72 -7.87 -18.64
C LYS A 52 0.72 -8.33 -17.18
N HIS A 53 1.47 -7.67 -16.31
CA HIS A 53 1.61 -8.01 -14.90
C HIS A 53 0.71 -7.18 -13.98
N LEU A 54 0.12 -6.08 -14.48
CA LEU A 54 -0.54 -5.07 -13.63
C LEU A 54 -1.71 -5.62 -12.80
N ARG A 55 -2.36 -6.70 -13.25
CA ARG A 55 -3.40 -7.42 -12.49
C ARG A 55 -2.93 -8.08 -11.19
N ARG A 56 -1.63 -8.08 -10.91
CA ARG A 56 -1.02 -8.49 -9.64
C ARG A 56 -0.25 -7.34 -8.97
N CYS A 57 -0.36 -6.13 -9.49
CA CYS A 57 0.39 -4.97 -9.01
C CYS A 57 -0.50 -3.95 -8.30
N ILE A 58 -0.01 -3.44 -7.18
CA ILE A 58 -0.51 -2.24 -6.54
C ILE A 58 0.33 -1.07 -7.08
N CYS A 59 -0.23 -0.23 -7.93
CA CYS A 59 0.47 0.96 -8.40
C CYS A 59 0.35 2.08 -7.36
N THR A 60 1.47 2.67 -6.96
CA THR A 60 1.54 3.72 -5.95
C THR A 60 2.38 4.89 -6.46
N LEU A 61 1.78 6.08 -6.50
CA LEU A 61 2.47 7.33 -6.81
C LEU A 61 2.47 8.23 -5.56
N ARG A 62 3.29 7.85 -4.58
CA ARG A 62 3.31 8.45 -3.24
C ARG A 62 3.88 9.89 -3.30
N PRO A 63 3.18 10.90 -2.78
CA PRO A 63 3.69 12.26 -2.67
C PRO A 63 4.63 12.43 -1.46
N ARG A 64 5.46 13.47 -1.49
CA ARG A 64 6.44 13.77 -0.42
C ARG A 64 5.82 13.94 0.96
N TRP A 65 4.66 14.59 1.03
CA TRP A 65 3.97 14.86 2.30
C TRP A 65 3.40 13.60 2.97
N GLU A 66 3.45 12.44 2.30
CA GLU A 66 3.14 11.13 2.90
C GLU A 66 4.31 10.14 2.72
N GLY A 67 5.55 10.64 2.72
CA GLY A 67 6.76 9.80 2.73
C GLY A 67 7.19 9.25 1.36
N GLY A 68 6.64 9.80 0.28
CA GLY A 68 7.00 9.46 -1.09
C GLY A 68 8.13 10.30 -1.67
N ARG A 69 8.49 10.00 -2.92
CA ARG A 69 9.56 10.69 -3.66
C ARG A 69 9.09 11.50 -4.86
N PHE A 70 7.78 11.52 -5.14
CA PHE A 70 7.23 12.26 -6.29
C PHE A 70 7.56 13.75 -6.16
N ARG A 71 8.16 14.33 -7.20
CA ARG A 71 8.69 15.71 -7.18
C ARG A 71 7.86 16.72 -8.00
N GLY A 72 6.89 16.23 -8.76
CA GLY A 72 6.00 17.06 -9.59
C GLY A 72 4.93 17.79 -8.79
N SER A 73 4.12 18.58 -9.49
CA SER A 73 2.95 19.25 -8.89
C SER A 73 1.81 18.27 -8.61
N GLU A 74 0.85 18.66 -7.76
CA GLU A 74 -0.33 17.82 -7.51
C GLU A 74 -1.23 17.71 -8.75
N GLU A 75 -1.22 18.70 -9.64
CA GLU A 75 -1.91 18.66 -10.95
C GLU A 75 -1.27 17.61 -11.86
N GLU A 76 0.07 17.61 -11.98
CA GLU A 76 0.81 16.60 -12.73
C GLU A 76 0.57 15.20 -12.13
N ARG A 77 0.66 15.07 -10.81
CA ARG A 77 0.38 13.81 -10.11
C ARG A 77 -1.03 13.31 -10.39
N THR A 78 -2.02 14.22 -10.37
CA THR A 78 -3.42 13.92 -10.68
C THR A 78 -3.56 13.38 -12.10
N ALA A 79 -2.89 13.98 -13.09
CA ALA A 79 -2.91 13.50 -14.47
C ALA A 79 -2.31 12.09 -14.58
N ILE A 80 -1.17 11.84 -13.92
CA ILE A 80 -0.52 10.52 -13.93
C ILE A 80 -1.37 9.47 -13.20
N LEU A 81 -2.03 9.82 -12.09
CA LEU A 81 -2.95 8.91 -11.39
C LEU A 81 -4.12 8.48 -12.28
N LYS A 82 -4.69 9.41 -13.05
CA LYS A 82 -5.73 9.08 -14.04
C LYS A 82 -5.19 8.14 -15.11
N LEU A 83 -4.00 8.41 -15.65
CA LEU A 83 -3.35 7.52 -16.60
C LEU A 83 -3.13 6.11 -16.03
N ILE A 84 -2.60 5.99 -14.81
CA ILE A 84 -2.40 4.69 -14.16
C ILE A 84 -3.73 3.92 -14.04
N ALA A 85 -4.84 4.61 -13.75
CA ALA A 85 -6.16 4.00 -13.66
C ALA A 85 -6.65 3.43 -15.00
N GLU A 86 -6.26 3.98 -16.14
CA GLU A 86 -6.61 3.41 -17.46
C GLU A 86 -5.89 2.09 -17.74
N PHE A 87 -4.71 1.87 -17.12
CA PHE A 87 -3.98 0.61 -17.21
C PHE A 87 -4.54 -0.51 -16.32
N ASN A 88 -5.53 -0.19 -15.48
CA ASN A 88 -6.29 -1.15 -14.68
C ASN A 88 -5.46 -2.14 -13.84
N PRO A 89 -4.60 -1.63 -12.92
CA PRO A 89 -3.84 -2.47 -12.00
C PRO A 89 -4.75 -3.23 -11.02
N TYR A 90 -4.18 -4.16 -10.25
CA TYR A 90 -4.90 -4.86 -9.19
C TYR A 90 -5.52 -3.86 -8.19
N LEU A 91 -4.69 -2.91 -7.75
CA LEU A 91 -5.10 -1.76 -6.96
C LEU A 91 -4.32 -0.51 -7.39
N LEU A 92 -4.97 0.64 -7.33
CA LEU A 92 -4.32 1.95 -7.38
C LEU A 92 -4.34 2.56 -5.97
N ASP A 93 -3.16 2.70 -5.36
CA ASP A 93 -3.02 3.34 -4.04
C ASP A 93 -3.10 4.86 -4.19
N ILE A 94 -4.04 5.47 -3.45
CA ILE A 94 -4.21 6.91 -3.37
C ILE A 94 -4.46 7.32 -1.92
N GLU A 95 -3.78 8.39 -1.52
CA GLU A 95 -3.89 8.95 -0.19
C GLU A 95 -5.30 9.49 0.10
N TYR A 96 -5.83 9.19 1.30
CA TYR A 96 -7.12 9.69 1.78
C TYR A 96 -7.21 11.22 1.68
N LYS A 97 -6.13 11.93 2.05
CA LYS A 97 -6.07 13.40 1.97
C LYS A 97 -6.23 13.91 0.54
N ALA A 98 -5.62 13.23 -0.45
CA ALA A 98 -5.71 13.61 -1.85
C ALA A 98 -7.15 13.45 -2.39
N LEU A 99 -7.80 12.32 -2.10
CA LEU A 99 -9.19 12.07 -2.51
C LEU A 99 -10.19 13.01 -1.81
N LYS A 100 -9.97 13.30 -0.53
CA LYS A 100 -10.80 14.25 0.22
C LYS A 100 -10.74 15.66 -0.37
N ASN A 101 -9.55 16.11 -0.77
CA ASN A 101 -9.32 17.46 -1.26
C ASN A 101 -9.68 17.61 -2.75
N ASN A 102 -9.64 16.53 -3.54
CA ASN A 102 -9.91 16.57 -4.98
C ASN A 102 -11.09 15.68 -5.37
N LYS A 103 -12.32 16.21 -5.20
CA LYS A 103 -13.57 15.50 -5.57
C LYS A 103 -13.66 15.16 -7.06
N ARG A 104 -13.04 15.97 -7.93
CA ARG A 104 -13.02 15.73 -9.39
C ARG A 104 -12.19 14.49 -9.74
N LEU A 105 -11.01 14.36 -9.13
CA LEU A 105 -10.18 13.15 -9.26
C LEU A 105 -10.93 11.92 -8.77
N TYR A 106 -11.53 11.97 -7.58
CA TYR A 106 -12.28 10.83 -7.05
C TYR A 106 -13.43 10.40 -7.99
N ARG A 107 -14.21 11.36 -8.51
CA ARG A 107 -15.29 11.06 -9.47
C ARG A 107 -14.77 10.39 -10.74
N TYR A 108 -13.68 10.90 -11.29
CA TYR A 108 -13.04 10.28 -12.46
C TYR A 108 -12.67 8.82 -12.17
N LEU A 109 -11.93 8.59 -11.09
CA LEU A 109 -11.41 7.27 -10.75
C LEU A 109 -12.52 6.25 -10.46
N ARG A 110 -13.61 6.68 -9.82
CA ARG A 110 -14.78 5.82 -9.56
C ARG A 110 -15.45 5.33 -10.86
N ASN A 111 -15.33 6.08 -11.94
CA ASN A 111 -15.87 5.70 -13.25
C ASN A 111 -14.92 4.81 -14.06
N THR A 112 -13.69 4.58 -13.58
CA THR A 112 -12.76 3.63 -14.20
C THR A 112 -13.03 2.20 -13.70
N LYS A 113 -12.45 1.21 -14.39
CA LYS A 113 -12.49 -0.20 -13.96
C LYS A 113 -11.51 -0.52 -12.82
N THR A 114 -10.73 0.46 -12.36
CA THR A 114 -9.65 0.25 -11.38
C THR A 114 -10.15 0.29 -9.95
N ASN A 115 -9.79 -0.73 -9.17
CA ASN A 115 -10.06 -0.74 -7.74
C ASN A 115 -9.08 0.18 -7.01
N LEU A 116 -9.61 1.08 -6.17
CA LEU A 116 -8.79 1.99 -5.37
C LEU A 116 -8.39 1.35 -4.05
N LEU A 117 -7.14 1.54 -3.64
CA LEU A 117 -6.66 1.35 -2.28
C LEU A 117 -6.52 2.73 -1.63
N VAL A 118 -7.40 3.04 -0.69
CA VAL A 118 -7.36 4.33 0.01
C VAL A 118 -6.41 4.21 1.18
N SER A 119 -5.29 4.92 1.13
CA SER A 119 -4.23 4.82 2.13
C SER A 119 -4.14 6.03 3.03
N TRP A 120 -3.67 5.84 4.26
CA TRP A 120 -3.33 6.90 5.19
C TRP A 120 -2.17 6.46 6.08
N HIS A 121 -1.16 7.31 6.18
CA HIS A 121 0.05 7.06 6.96
C HIS A 121 0.24 8.11 8.05
N ASP A 122 0.65 7.68 9.24
CA ASP A 122 1.18 8.54 10.31
C ASP A 122 2.59 8.09 10.69
N PHE A 123 3.58 8.83 10.20
CA PHE A 123 5.00 8.56 10.42
C PHE A 123 5.50 9.01 11.80
N SER A 124 4.65 9.67 12.60
CA SER A 124 5.04 10.26 13.88
C SER A 124 4.55 9.46 15.08
N ARG A 125 3.35 8.88 14.99
CA ARG A 125 2.68 8.21 16.11
C ARG A 125 1.56 7.29 15.66
N THR A 126 0.93 6.64 16.64
CA THR A 126 -0.36 5.99 16.50
C THR A 126 -1.42 6.82 17.23
N PRO A 127 -2.42 7.38 16.52
CA PRO A 127 -3.50 8.11 17.18
C PRO A 127 -4.33 7.25 18.11
N ASN A 128 -5.13 7.90 18.96
CA ASN A 128 -6.06 7.20 19.83
C ASN A 128 -7.17 6.46 19.05
N ASP A 129 -7.91 5.62 19.78
CA ASP A 129 -8.96 4.75 19.24
C ASP A 129 -10.06 5.50 18.48
N LYS A 130 -10.50 6.63 19.03
CA LYS A 130 -11.55 7.47 18.43
C LYS A 130 -11.09 8.04 17.09
N SER A 131 -9.86 8.54 17.03
CA SER A 131 -9.26 9.08 15.82
C SER A 131 -9.06 8.01 14.77
N LEU A 132 -8.49 6.85 15.11
CA LEU A 132 -8.30 5.75 14.17
C LEU A 132 -9.62 5.23 13.60
N LYS A 133 -10.64 5.04 14.45
CA LYS A 133 -11.99 4.63 14.02
C LYS A 133 -12.62 5.67 13.11
N SER A 134 -12.51 6.94 13.45
CA SER A 134 -13.05 8.06 12.66
C SER A 134 -12.38 8.14 11.28
N THR A 135 -11.05 8.09 11.23
CA THR A 135 -10.28 8.11 9.98
C THR A 135 -10.65 6.92 9.11
N THR A 136 -10.65 5.71 9.65
CA THR A 136 -10.96 4.49 8.88
C THR A 136 -12.40 4.50 8.34
N LYS A 137 -13.39 4.96 9.14
CA LYS A 137 -14.78 5.14 8.70
C LYS A 137 -14.92 6.19 7.60
N LYS A 138 -14.09 7.24 7.60
CA LYS A 138 -14.09 8.25 6.53
C LYS A 138 -13.46 7.71 5.25
N MET A 139 -12.38 6.93 5.37
CA MET A 139 -11.72 6.28 4.24
C MET A 139 -12.65 5.27 3.54
N SER A 140 -13.45 4.52 4.31
CA SER A 140 -14.39 3.52 3.78
C SER A 140 -15.50 4.10 2.90
N ARG A 141 -15.67 5.42 2.88
CA ARG A 141 -16.60 6.11 1.98
C ARG A 141 -16.07 6.23 0.55
N PHE A 142 -14.76 6.02 0.36
CA PHE A 142 -14.07 6.16 -0.92
C PHE A 142 -13.75 4.80 -1.55
N SER A 143 -13.52 3.77 -0.75
CA SER A 143 -13.26 2.41 -1.22
C SER A 143 -13.46 1.37 -0.12
N ASN A 144 -13.76 0.14 -0.51
CA ASN A 144 -13.73 -1.02 0.38
C ASN A 144 -12.29 -1.50 0.65
N ASN A 145 -11.29 -1.09 -0.13
CA ASN A 145 -9.88 -1.40 0.17
C ASN A 145 -9.23 -0.21 0.89
N ILE A 146 -8.78 -0.44 2.11
CA ILE A 146 -8.28 0.63 2.99
C ILE A 146 -6.93 0.21 3.58
N LYS A 147 -5.96 1.12 3.59
CA LYS A 147 -4.63 0.92 4.18
C LYS A 147 -4.36 1.96 5.26
N VAL A 148 -4.15 1.52 6.50
CA VAL A 148 -3.85 2.38 7.66
C VAL A 148 -2.50 1.98 8.23
N VAL A 149 -1.52 2.87 8.14
CA VAL A 149 -0.16 2.57 8.62
C VAL A 149 0.30 3.68 9.56
N THR A 150 0.48 3.37 10.83
CA THR A 150 0.95 4.34 11.83
C THR A 150 2.34 3.99 12.35
N THR A 151 2.88 4.77 13.27
CA THR A 151 4.16 4.47 13.92
C THR A 151 3.92 4.11 15.38
N ALA A 152 4.34 2.91 15.79
CA ALA A 152 4.19 2.46 17.17
C ALA A 152 5.38 2.94 18.02
N LYS A 153 5.08 3.60 19.14
CA LYS A 153 6.07 3.95 20.17
C LYS A 153 6.00 3.00 21.38
N THR A 154 4.96 2.18 21.45
CA THR A 154 4.71 1.17 22.49
C THR A 154 4.01 -0.06 21.89
N ILE A 155 3.99 -1.17 22.63
CA ILE A 155 3.19 -2.35 22.26
C ILE A 155 1.69 -2.01 22.21
N ASN A 156 1.21 -1.14 23.10
CA ASN A 156 -0.19 -0.70 23.13
C ASN A 156 -0.61 0.01 21.84
N ASP A 157 0.30 0.74 21.19
CA ASP A 157 0.03 1.32 19.87
C ASP A 157 -0.19 0.24 18.81
N THR A 158 0.61 -0.81 18.83
CA THR A 158 0.45 -1.97 17.95
C THR A 158 -0.89 -2.66 18.16
N ILE A 159 -1.25 -2.95 19.42
CA ILE A 159 -2.55 -3.56 19.77
C ILE A 159 -3.70 -2.69 19.24
N ARG A 160 -3.60 -1.37 19.42
CA ARG A 160 -4.63 -0.40 19.00
C ARG A 160 -4.82 -0.38 17.48
N VAL A 161 -3.75 -0.48 16.69
CA VAL A 161 -3.87 -0.61 15.23
C VAL A 161 -4.51 -1.94 14.84
N LEU A 162 -4.07 -3.05 15.44
CA LEU A 162 -4.62 -4.37 15.15
C LEU A 162 -6.11 -4.50 15.56
N ALA A 163 -6.54 -3.77 16.60
CA ALA A 163 -7.95 -3.71 17.00
C ALA A 163 -8.87 -3.13 15.93
N LEU A 164 -8.34 -2.45 14.89
CA LEU A 164 -9.14 -1.97 13.76
C LEU A 164 -9.79 -3.10 12.98
N TYR A 165 -9.17 -4.28 12.90
CA TYR A 165 -9.74 -5.45 12.23
C TYR A 165 -11.08 -5.88 12.82
N LYS A 166 -11.23 -5.80 14.15
CA LYS A 166 -12.52 -6.08 14.82
C LYS A 166 -13.53 -4.96 14.58
N LYS A 167 -13.08 -3.69 14.49
CA LYS A 167 -13.94 -2.50 14.45
C LYS A 167 -14.50 -2.19 13.05
N VAL A 168 -13.76 -2.47 11.99
CA VAL A 168 -14.16 -2.18 10.60
C VAL A 168 -15.12 -3.26 10.04
N GLY A 169 -15.09 -4.46 10.62
CA GLY A 169 -15.91 -5.59 10.18
C GLY A 169 -15.45 -6.18 8.85
N ARG A 170 -16.03 -7.33 8.47
CA ARG A 170 -15.62 -8.11 7.29
C ARG A 170 -15.94 -7.46 5.92
N ARG A 171 -16.59 -6.29 5.89
CA ARG A 171 -17.01 -5.63 4.64
C ARG A 171 -15.91 -4.84 3.94
N ALA A 172 -14.82 -4.50 4.63
CA ALA A 172 -13.68 -3.80 4.05
C ALA A 172 -12.45 -4.71 4.01
N ASN A 173 -11.70 -4.64 2.91
CA ASN A 173 -10.37 -5.21 2.77
C ASN A 173 -9.37 -4.29 3.47
N LEU A 174 -9.17 -4.51 4.77
CA LEU A 174 -8.30 -3.68 5.61
C LEU A 174 -6.85 -4.17 5.59
N ILE A 175 -5.91 -3.25 5.33
CA ILE A 175 -4.48 -3.45 5.52
C ILE A 175 -4.01 -2.48 6.60
N ALA A 176 -3.91 -2.95 7.83
CA ALA A 176 -3.56 -2.16 8.99
C ALA A 176 -2.40 -2.79 9.76
N PHE A 177 -1.32 -2.03 9.92
CA PHE A 177 -0.15 -2.44 10.71
C PHE A 177 0.62 -1.18 11.14
N ALA A 178 1.47 -1.31 12.15
CA ALA A 178 2.33 -0.23 12.62
C ALA A 178 3.79 -0.40 12.15
N MET A 179 4.45 0.72 11.92
CA MET A 179 5.89 0.85 11.71
C MET A 179 6.63 0.93 13.05
N GLY A 180 7.96 0.85 12.99
CA GLY A 180 8.84 0.84 14.16
C GLY A 180 8.97 -0.55 14.78
N ASP A 181 9.90 -0.68 15.74
CA ASP A 181 10.24 -1.98 16.32
C ASP A 181 9.07 -2.60 17.07
N TYR A 182 8.35 -1.80 17.85
CA TYR A 182 7.10 -2.22 18.50
C TYR A 182 6.01 -2.61 17.51
N GLY A 183 6.07 -2.09 16.27
CA GLY A 183 5.12 -2.36 15.19
C GLY A 183 5.42 -3.62 14.40
N ARG A 184 6.65 -4.16 14.45
CA ARG A 184 7.09 -5.26 13.57
C ARG A 184 6.15 -6.47 13.60
N MET A 185 5.73 -6.91 14.78
CA MET A 185 4.81 -8.06 14.93
C MET A 185 3.43 -7.84 14.29
N SER A 186 2.98 -6.59 14.18
CA SER A 186 1.69 -6.29 13.55
C SER A 186 1.64 -6.69 12.08
N ARG A 187 2.79 -6.70 11.38
CA ARG A 187 2.90 -7.13 9.97
C ARG A 187 2.67 -8.63 9.78
N ILE A 188 2.88 -9.42 10.84
CA ILE A 188 2.58 -10.85 10.83
C ILE A 188 1.10 -11.04 11.20
N LEU A 189 0.70 -10.46 12.33
CA LEU A 189 -0.61 -10.68 12.94
C LEU A 189 -1.78 -10.14 12.11
N CYS A 190 -1.57 -9.07 11.33
CA CYS A 190 -2.62 -8.48 10.51
C CYS A 190 -3.25 -9.49 9.53
N THR A 191 -2.46 -10.42 8.98
CA THR A 191 -2.97 -11.46 8.06
C THR A 191 -3.90 -12.44 8.76
N LYS A 192 -3.63 -12.79 10.02
CA LYS A 192 -4.50 -13.64 10.84
C LYS A 192 -5.79 -12.94 11.25
N LEU A 193 -5.75 -11.61 11.36
CA LEU A 193 -6.89 -10.77 11.70
C LEU A 193 -7.74 -10.36 10.50
N GLY A 194 -7.39 -10.82 9.28
CA GLY A 194 -8.19 -10.65 8.08
C GLY A 194 -7.60 -9.70 7.02
N SER A 195 -6.33 -9.29 7.17
CA SER A 195 -5.67 -8.54 6.10
C SER A 195 -5.52 -9.41 4.83
N PRO A 196 -5.81 -8.87 3.64
CA PRO A 196 -5.71 -9.65 2.40
C PRO A 196 -4.27 -10.04 2.04
N PHE A 197 -3.29 -9.27 2.51
CA PHE A 197 -1.86 -9.53 2.36
C PHE A 197 -1.07 -8.63 3.32
N THR A 198 0.21 -8.96 3.55
CA THR A 198 1.16 -8.09 4.27
C THR A 198 2.29 -7.60 3.39
N TYR A 199 2.88 -6.47 3.75
CA TYR A 199 3.98 -5.84 3.01
C TYR A 199 5.33 -6.37 3.48
N VAL A 200 6.15 -6.80 2.52
CA VAL A 200 7.50 -7.37 2.73
C VAL A 200 8.51 -6.76 1.75
N SER A 201 9.81 -6.92 2.03
CA SER A 201 10.89 -6.46 1.15
C SER A 201 11.52 -7.59 0.34
N LEU A 202 12.07 -7.25 -0.83
CA LEU A 202 12.98 -8.13 -1.57
C LEU A 202 14.41 -7.92 -1.08
N GLY A 203 14.77 -8.57 0.02
CA GLY A 203 16.05 -8.31 0.71
C GLY A 203 15.95 -7.11 1.65
N LYS A 204 16.73 -6.06 1.41
CA LYS A 204 16.80 -4.88 2.31
C LYS A 204 15.42 -4.23 2.51
N PRO A 205 15.00 -3.95 3.77
CA PRO A 205 13.75 -3.27 4.08
C PRO A 205 13.59 -1.92 3.37
N VAL A 206 12.38 -1.60 2.89
CA VAL A 206 12.03 -0.29 2.30
C VAL A 206 11.39 0.63 3.35
N ALA A 207 10.88 0.07 4.44
CA ALA A 207 10.34 0.78 5.59
C ALA A 207 10.81 0.14 6.92
N PRO A 208 10.91 0.91 8.02
CA PRO A 208 11.29 0.38 9.33
C PRO A 208 10.40 -0.79 9.79
N GLY A 209 11.05 -1.84 10.33
CA GLY A 209 10.39 -3.04 10.82
C GLY A 209 9.78 -3.94 9.74
N GLN A 210 10.08 -3.73 8.44
CA GLN A 210 9.60 -4.59 7.36
C GLN A 210 10.42 -5.89 7.28
N PHE A 211 9.74 -7.03 7.29
CA PHE A 211 10.37 -8.34 7.06
C PHE A 211 10.72 -8.51 5.59
N SER A 212 11.81 -9.22 5.33
CA SER A 212 12.07 -9.78 4.01
C SER A 212 11.02 -10.85 3.66
N LEU A 213 10.82 -11.05 2.36
CA LEU A 213 9.94 -12.10 1.85
C LEU A 213 10.32 -13.50 2.39
N ASN A 214 11.62 -13.78 2.53
CA ASN A 214 12.10 -15.07 3.01
C ASN A 214 11.79 -15.27 4.50
N GLU A 215 12.06 -14.27 5.34
CA GLU A 215 11.68 -14.32 6.77
C GLU A 215 10.18 -14.54 6.93
N MET A 216 9.36 -13.79 6.19
CA MET A 216 7.90 -13.91 6.29
C MET A 216 7.40 -15.29 5.83
N LYS A 217 8.00 -15.88 4.78
CA LYS A 217 7.69 -17.24 4.35
C LYS A 217 8.03 -18.28 5.42
N ILE A 218 9.15 -18.13 6.12
CA ILE A 218 9.52 -19.01 7.24
C ILE A 218 8.50 -18.89 8.37
N ILE A 219 8.17 -17.66 8.79
CA ILE A 219 7.17 -17.40 9.82
C ILE A 219 5.82 -18.03 9.46
N PHE A 220 5.37 -17.88 8.22
CA PHE A 220 4.11 -18.47 7.76
C PHE A 220 4.12 -20.00 7.72
N LYS A 221 5.30 -20.64 7.55
CA LYS A 221 5.43 -22.10 7.65
C LYS A 221 5.34 -22.59 9.10
N LEU A 222 5.87 -21.82 10.06
CA LEU A 222 5.83 -22.17 11.50
C LEU A 222 4.43 -22.03 12.13
N GLN A 223 3.54 -21.29 11.48
CA GLN A 223 2.15 -21.09 11.92
C GLN A 223 1.17 -22.16 11.37
N LYS A 224 1.70 -23.20 10.73
CA LYS A 224 0.90 -24.33 10.23
C LYS A 224 0.74 -25.38 11.31
#